data_AF-A0AA46UHL6-F1
#
_entry.id   AF-A0AA46UHL6-F1
#
_cell.length_a   1.000
_cell.length_b   1.000
_cell.length_c   1.000
_cell.angle_alpha   90.00
_cell.angle_beta   90.00
_cell.angle_gamma   90.00
#
_symmetry.space_group_name_H-M   'P 1'
#
loop_
_entity.id
_entity.type
_entity.pdbx_description
1 polymer ?
#
loop_
_entity_poly.entity_id
_entity_poly.type
_entity_poly.pdbx_seq_one_letter_code
_entity_poly.pdbx_strand_id
1 'polypeptide(L)'
;MENDKHPLVNVTQKSGLGSDTEQVVNVHVNNYERAYKHLTTINASNLTFNPEQLKIVIESIDSGLNDCKVEGSVSFEPGICIVSKNRLNNLEQDFFDDIVVMDFYPQFNKIDRFLELRVNEPLKAKVDRIILSLNRRIRAYNSKNMFFQELLYEVCNALIDREKEALEDKEEQVLLVLFYFYCHCCIGKKTEEEKNAST
;
A
#
# COMPACT_ATOMS: atom_id res chain seq x y z
N MET A 1 34.57 -31.58 3.51
CA MET A 1 34.68 -30.77 4.75
C MET A 1 35.38 -29.49 4.36
N GLU A 2 34.61 -28.50 3.94
CA GLU A 2 35.12 -27.21 3.50
C GLU A 2 35.03 -26.25 4.70
N ASN A 3 36.17 -25.73 5.13
CA ASN A 3 36.30 -24.82 6.26
C ASN A 3 35.73 -23.45 5.88
N ASP A 4 34.58 -23.08 6.43
CA ASP A 4 34.06 -21.72 6.41
C ASP A 4 35.05 -20.78 7.13
N LYS A 5 35.85 -20.05 6.36
CA LYS A 5 36.69 -18.97 6.87
C LYS A 5 35.81 -17.76 7.13
N HIS A 6 35.28 -17.65 8.35
CA HIS A 6 34.64 -16.42 8.80
C HIS A 6 35.68 -15.28 8.87
N PRO A 7 35.36 -14.07 8.38
CA PRO A 7 36.26 -12.93 8.49
C PRO A 7 36.41 -12.53 9.96
N LEU A 8 37.64 -12.60 10.46
CA LEU A 8 38.03 -12.14 11.79
C LEU A 8 38.33 -10.63 11.73
N VAL A 9 37.63 -9.85 12.55
CA VAL A 9 37.94 -8.42 12.73
C VAL A 9 38.63 -8.26 14.07
N ASN A 10 39.86 -7.72 14.03
CA ASN A 10 40.62 -7.39 15.22
C ASN A 10 40.24 -5.97 15.67
N VAL A 11 39.60 -5.87 16.82
CA VAL A 11 39.31 -4.58 17.46
C VAL A 11 40.32 -4.37 18.58
N THR A 12 41.12 -3.30 18.46
CA THR A 12 42.01 -2.84 19.52
C THR A 12 41.31 -1.74 20.29
N GLN A 13 40.95 -2.00 21.54
CA GLN A 13 40.31 -1.01 22.41
C GLN A 13 41.34 -0.55 23.45
N LYS A 14 41.54 0.77 23.59
CA LYS A 14 42.27 1.34 24.72
C LYS A 14 41.28 1.63 25.84
N SER A 15 41.42 0.90 26.95
CA SER A 15 40.67 1.19 28.17
C SER A 15 41.12 2.52 28.78
N GLY A 16 40.20 3.24 29.42
CA GLY A 16 40.39 4.62 29.89
C GLY A 16 41.53 4.84 30.89
N LEU A 17 41.75 6.13 31.20
CA LEU A 17 42.88 6.70 31.95
C LEU A 17 43.47 5.79 33.04
N GLY A 18 44.68 5.27 32.78
CA GLY A 18 45.58 4.70 33.79
C GLY A 18 46.04 3.25 33.56
N SER A 19 45.70 2.60 32.44
CA SER A 19 46.14 1.22 32.15
C SER A 19 46.73 1.11 30.73
N ASP A 20 48.03 0.74 30.66
CA ASP A 20 48.76 0.45 29.41
C ASP A 20 48.63 -1.04 29.03
N THR A 21 47.40 -1.50 28.85
CA THR A 21 47.16 -2.86 28.32
C THR A 21 46.26 -2.82 27.11
N GLU A 22 46.78 -3.31 25.99
CA GLU A 22 46.03 -3.57 24.76
C GLU A 22 45.30 -4.92 24.87
N GLN A 23 43.97 -4.91 24.77
CA GLN A 23 43.20 -6.13 24.56
C GLN A 23 42.84 -6.27 23.09
N VAL A 24 43.25 -7.40 22.49
CA VAL A 24 42.85 -7.81 21.15
C VAL A 24 41.66 -8.75 21.30
N VAL A 25 40.46 -8.29 20.89
CA VAL A 25 39.25 -9.11 20.90
C VAL A 25 39.00 -9.63 19.48
N ASN A 26 39.02 -10.95 19.32
CA ASN A 26 38.65 -11.63 18.08
C ASN A 26 37.13 -11.76 18.01
N VAL A 27 36.46 -10.84 17.31
CA VAL A 27 35.01 -10.90 17.12
C VAL A 27 34.69 -11.69 15.87
N HIS A 28 33.93 -12.78 16.02
CA HIS A 28 33.32 -13.47 14.89
C HIS A 28 32.17 -12.62 14.36
N VAL A 29 32.36 -12.01 13.20
CA VAL A 29 31.30 -11.26 12.53
C VAL A 29 30.43 -12.28 11.81
N ASN A 30 29.30 -12.64 12.42
CA ASN A 30 28.26 -13.39 11.71
C ASN A 30 27.84 -12.58 10.48
N ASN A 31 27.83 -13.23 9.34
CA ASN A 31 27.77 -12.62 8.02
C ASN A 31 26.52 -11.72 7.84
N TYR A 32 26.67 -10.42 8.18
CA TYR A 32 25.60 -9.42 8.05
C TYR A 32 25.29 -9.06 6.60
N GLU A 33 25.99 -9.63 5.60
CA GLU A 33 25.66 -9.43 4.18
C GLU A 33 24.20 -9.79 3.86
N ARG A 34 23.59 -10.77 4.54
CA ARG A 34 22.16 -11.07 4.36
C ARG A 34 21.24 -9.98 4.92
N ALA A 35 21.61 -9.36 6.03
CA ALA A 35 20.84 -8.25 6.60
C ALA A 35 20.92 -7.00 5.69
N TYR A 36 22.08 -6.74 5.08
CA TYR A 36 22.25 -5.63 4.16
C TYR A 36 21.67 -5.88 2.77
N LYS A 37 21.62 -7.12 2.27
CA LYS A 37 20.89 -7.45 1.03
C LYS A 37 19.39 -7.17 1.12
N HIS A 38 18.82 -7.19 2.33
CA HIS A 38 17.44 -6.77 2.57
C HIS A 38 17.28 -5.27 2.84
N LEU A 39 18.39 -4.55 3.09
CA LEU A 39 18.38 -3.08 3.23
C LEU A 39 18.66 -2.38 1.89
N THR A 40 19.26 -3.05 0.91
CA THR A 40 19.52 -2.49 -0.43
C THR A 40 18.37 -2.67 -1.43
N THR A 41 17.24 -3.22 -1.01
CA THR A 41 15.96 -3.13 -1.74
C THR A 41 15.00 -2.17 -1.04
N ILE A 42 15.54 -1.12 -0.42
CA ILE A 42 14.76 -0.03 0.16
C ILE A 42 14.95 1.16 -0.79
N ASN A 43 13.85 1.54 -1.46
CA ASN A 43 13.61 2.75 -2.26
C ASN A 43 13.36 2.51 -3.75
N ALA A 44 12.21 1.92 -4.07
CA ALA A 44 11.42 2.34 -5.24
C ALA A 44 10.09 2.97 -4.79
N SER A 45 9.46 2.44 -3.73
CA SER A 45 8.31 3.08 -3.09
C SER A 45 8.64 3.50 -1.64
N ASN A 46 8.94 4.79 -1.43
CA ASN A 46 8.97 5.43 -0.10
C ASN A 46 7.59 5.41 0.62
N LEU A 47 6.59 4.76 0.03
CA LEU A 47 5.28 4.57 0.60
C LEU A 47 5.33 3.40 1.59
N THR A 48 5.78 3.66 2.81
CA THR A 48 5.50 2.72 3.91
C THR A 48 3.98 2.69 4.11
N PHE A 49 3.36 1.53 4.38
CA PHE A 49 2.00 1.35 4.94
C PHE A 49 1.96 0.06 5.76
N ASN A 50 0.85 -0.22 6.46
CA ASN A 50 0.66 -1.51 7.15
C ASN A 50 0.01 -2.49 6.16
N PRO A 51 0.78 -3.40 5.54
CA PRO A 51 0.28 -4.26 4.48
C PRO A 51 -0.72 -5.31 5.00
N GLU A 52 -0.48 -5.85 6.21
CA GLU A 52 -1.34 -6.87 6.84
C GLU A 52 -2.79 -6.39 7.00
N GLN A 53 -2.98 -5.14 7.45
CA GLN A 53 -4.32 -4.57 7.63
C GLN A 53 -5.04 -4.37 6.29
N LEU A 54 -4.32 -3.92 5.27
CA LEU A 54 -4.89 -3.72 3.94
C LEU A 54 -5.22 -5.07 3.26
N LYS A 55 -4.38 -6.09 3.44
CA LYS A 55 -4.67 -7.48 3.03
C LYS A 55 -5.99 -7.95 3.62
N ILE A 56 -6.19 -7.84 4.93
CA ILE A 56 -7.43 -8.31 5.59
C ILE A 56 -8.66 -7.65 4.96
N VAL A 57 -8.59 -6.36 4.63
CA VAL A 57 -9.70 -5.66 3.96
C VAL A 57 -9.93 -6.20 2.56
N ILE A 58 -8.88 -6.38 1.77
CA ILE A 58 -8.97 -6.89 0.40
C ILE A 58 -9.58 -8.29 0.40
N GLU A 59 -9.09 -9.20 1.24
CA GLU A 59 -9.63 -10.56 1.35
C GLU A 59 -11.09 -10.57 1.83
N SER A 60 -11.44 -9.69 2.77
CA SER A 60 -12.81 -9.60 3.27
C SER A 60 -13.77 -9.09 2.20
N ILE A 61 -13.36 -8.08 1.43
CA ILE A 61 -14.15 -7.54 0.32
C ILE A 61 -14.28 -8.60 -0.77
N ASP A 62 -13.17 -9.19 -1.22
CA ASP A 62 -13.14 -10.23 -2.26
C ASP A 62 -14.06 -11.42 -1.93
N SER A 63 -13.96 -11.95 -0.69
CA SER A 63 -14.86 -13.01 -0.22
C SER A 63 -16.32 -12.55 -0.23
N GLY A 64 -16.59 -11.33 0.24
CA GLY A 64 -17.94 -10.78 0.29
C GLY A 64 -18.58 -10.54 -1.07
N LEU A 65 -17.76 -10.18 -2.07
CA LEU A 65 -18.21 -9.97 -3.44
C LEU A 65 -18.63 -11.27 -4.13
N ASN A 66 -17.92 -12.37 -3.85
CA ASN A 66 -18.29 -13.70 -4.35
C ASN A 66 -19.65 -14.18 -3.80
N ASP A 67 -19.99 -13.78 -2.58
CA ASP A 67 -21.25 -14.13 -1.92
C ASP A 67 -22.41 -13.17 -2.28
N CYS A 68 -22.11 -11.96 -2.73
CA CYS A 68 -23.10 -10.96 -3.11
C CYS A 68 -23.66 -11.20 -4.52
N LYS A 69 -24.80 -11.91 -4.60
CA LYS A 69 -25.62 -12.00 -5.82
C LYS A 69 -26.32 -10.67 -6.10
N VAL A 70 -25.59 -9.71 -6.66
CA VAL A 70 -26.19 -8.45 -7.12
C VAL A 70 -26.71 -8.64 -8.54
N GLU A 71 -28.04 -8.77 -8.66
CA GLU A 71 -28.73 -8.65 -9.94
C GLU A 71 -28.89 -7.15 -10.29
N GLY A 72 -28.46 -6.79 -11.50
CA GLY A 72 -28.61 -5.44 -12.06
C GLY A 72 -27.29 -4.70 -12.28
N SER A 73 -27.11 -4.18 -13.49
CA SER A 73 -26.12 -3.15 -13.82
C SER A 73 -26.60 -1.84 -13.20
N VAL A 74 -26.18 -1.56 -11.97
CA VAL A 74 -26.24 -0.20 -11.44
C VAL A 74 -24.94 0.45 -11.87
N SER A 75 -24.99 1.50 -12.71
CA SER A 75 -23.79 2.27 -12.99
C SER A 75 -23.39 3.02 -11.73
N PHE A 76 -22.13 2.90 -11.32
CA PHE A 76 -21.58 3.78 -10.29
C PHE A 76 -21.58 5.22 -10.82
N GLU A 77 -22.19 6.13 -10.07
CA GLU A 77 -22.15 7.56 -10.36
C GLU A 77 -21.29 8.25 -9.30
N PRO A 78 -20.11 8.78 -9.67
CA PRO A 78 -19.32 9.57 -8.75
C PRO A 78 -20.11 10.82 -8.35
N GLY A 79 -20.21 11.10 -7.05
CA GLY A 79 -20.84 12.33 -6.54
C GLY A 79 -20.06 13.64 -6.83
N ILE A 80 -19.06 13.58 -7.70
CA ILE A 80 -18.11 14.67 -8.01
C ILE A 80 -17.70 14.64 -9.49
N CYS A 81 -17.16 15.75 -9.99
CA CYS A 81 -16.57 15.79 -11.33
C CYS A 81 -15.26 14.98 -11.41
N ILE A 82 -15.34 13.73 -11.91
CA ILE A 82 -14.19 12.82 -11.97
C ILE A 82 -13.06 13.36 -12.86
N VAL A 83 -13.38 14.03 -13.97
CA VAL A 83 -12.38 14.67 -14.86
C VAL A 83 -11.56 15.71 -14.10
N SER A 84 -12.21 16.49 -13.23
CA SER A 84 -11.53 17.49 -12.41
C SER A 84 -10.64 16.84 -11.34
N LYS A 85 -11.10 15.73 -10.73
CA LYS A 85 -10.33 14.92 -9.77
C LYS A 85 -9.09 14.30 -10.41
N ASN A 86 -9.25 13.72 -11.60
CA ASN A 86 -8.18 13.08 -12.38
C ASN A 86 -7.09 14.09 -12.69
N ARG A 87 -7.46 15.25 -13.27
CA ARG A 87 -6.54 16.36 -13.53
C ARG A 87 -5.82 16.84 -12.27
N LEU A 88 -6.53 16.98 -11.14
CA LEU A 88 -5.94 17.44 -9.87
C LEU A 88 -4.88 16.46 -9.32
N ASN A 89 -5.12 15.17 -9.50
CA ASN A 89 -4.25 14.11 -9.00
C ASN A 89 -3.18 13.68 -9.99
N ASN A 90 -3.18 14.23 -11.21
CA ASN A 90 -2.34 13.76 -12.32
C ASN A 90 -2.64 12.30 -12.69
N LEU A 91 -3.92 11.95 -12.79
CA LEU A 91 -4.37 10.68 -13.34
C LEU A 91 -4.79 10.89 -14.81
N GLU A 92 -4.32 10.03 -15.70
CA GLU A 92 -4.67 10.13 -17.12
C GLU A 92 -6.13 9.74 -17.34
N GLN A 93 -6.83 10.57 -18.11
CA GLN A 93 -8.27 10.40 -18.34
C GLN A 93 -8.55 9.16 -19.20
N ASP A 94 -7.78 8.95 -20.27
CA ASP A 94 -7.95 7.80 -21.16
C ASP A 94 -7.74 6.48 -20.40
N PHE A 95 -6.69 6.40 -19.56
CA PHE A 95 -6.48 5.26 -18.67
C PHE A 95 -7.68 5.03 -17.73
N PHE A 96 -8.22 6.10 -17.15
CA PHE A 96 -9.36 6.00 -16.25
C PHE A 96 -10.60 5.43 -16.95
N ASP A 97 -10.91 5.94 -18.13
CA ASP A 97 -12.09 5.56 -18.88
C ASP A 97 -11.96 4.12 -19.40
N ASP A 98 -10.79 3.73 -19.89
CA ASP A 98 -10.58 2.40 -20.47
C ASP A 98 -10.46 1.29 -19.42
N ILE A 99 -9.85 1.57 -18.27
CA ILE A 99 -9.58 0.55 -17.23
C ILE A 99 -10.55 0.70 -16.07
N VAL A 100 -10.61 1.88 -15.44
CA VAL A 100 -11.35 2.03 -14.17
C VAL A 100 -12.86 1.96 -14.38
N VAL A 101 -13.36 2.64 -15.42
CA VAL A 101 -14.79 2.64 -15.73
C VAL A 101 -15.24 1.29 -16.27
N MET A 102 -14.47 0.67 -17.16
CA MET A 102 -14.86 -0.59 -17.79
C MET A 102 -14.74 -1.78 -16.84
N ASP A 103 -13.63 -1.88 -16.10
CA ASP A 103 -13.31 -3.09 -15.33
C ASP A 103 -13.78 -2.99 -13.86
N PHE A 104 -13.71 -1.81 -13.24
CA PHE A 104 -13.92 -1.67 -11.79
C PHE A 104 -15.27 -1.10 -11.38
N TYR A 105 -15.83 -0.11 -12.10
CA TYR A 105 -17.14 0.47 -11.75
C TYR A 105 -18.26 -0.56 -11.55
N PRO A 106 -18.37 -1.63 -12.36
CA PRO A 106 -19.41 -2.65 -12.15
C PRO A 106 -19.36 -3.33 -10.78
N GLN A 107 -18.21 -3.32 -10.10
CA GLN A 107 -18.03 -3.94 -8.80
C GLN A 107 -18.25 -2.96 -7.63
N PHE A 108 -18.11 -1.64 -7.82
CA PHE A 108 -18.18 -0.67 -6.73
C PHE A 108 -19.49 -0.73 -5.94
N ASN A 109 -20.63 -0.83 -6.64
CA ASN A 109 -21.94 -0.96 -5.98
C ASN A 109 -22.08 -2.23 -5.13
N LYS A 110 -21.34 -3.30 -5.48
CA LYS A 110 -21.31 -4.52 -4.67
C LYS A 110 -20.49 -4.30 -3.40
N ILE A 111 -19.38 -3.56 -3.50
CA ILE A 111 -18.56 -3.17 -2.34
C ILE A 111 -19.37 -2.29 -1.39
N ASP A 112 -20.09 -1.30 -1.90
CA ASP A 112 -20.94 -0.42 -1.09
C ASP A 112 -21.96 -1.22 -0.28
N ARG A 113 -22.75 -2.07 -0.97
CA ARG A 113 -23.75 -2.93 -0.32
C ARG A 113 -23.12 -3.86 0.71
N PHE A 114 -21.96 -4.45 0.39
CA PHE A 114 -21.26 -5.32 1.32
C PHE A 114 -20.85 -4.55 2.59
N LEU A 115 -20.27 -3.36 2.46
CA LEU A 115 -19.84 -2.54 3.60
C LEU A 115 -21.00 -1.94 4.40
N GLU A 116 -22.19 -1.81 3.82
CA GLU A 116 -23.42 -1.36 4.50
C GLU A 116 -24.07 -2.44 5.37
N LEU A 117 -23.74 -3.73 5.17
CA LEU A 117 -24.27 -4.80 6.00
C LEU A 117 -23.83 -4.60 7.45
N ARG A 118 -24.79 -4.67 8.39
CA ARG A 118 -24.53 -4.47 9.83
C ARG A 118 -23.44 -5.40 10.38
N VAL A 119 -23.36 -6.63 9.87
CA VAL A 119 -22.32 -7.61 10.25
C VAL A 119 -20.90 -7.13 9.91
N ASN A 120 -20.79 -6.21 8.94
CA ASN A 120 -19.53 -5.65 8.44
C ASN A 120 -19.20 -4.29 9.05
N GLU A 121 -19.96 -3.77 10.02
CA GLU A 121 -19.60 -2.52 10.74
C GLU A 121 -18.17 -2.55 11.32
N PRO A 122 -17.68 -3.65 11.93
CA PRO A 122 -16.29 -3.72 12.41
C PRO A 122 -15.27 -3.63 11.26
N LEU A 123 -15.60 -4.17 10.08
CA LEU A 123 -14.77 -4.08 8.88
C LEU A 123 -14.74 -2.65 8.36
N LYS A 124 -15.88 -1.96 8.30
CA LYS A 124 -15.97 -0.55 7.90
C LYS A 124 -15.06 0.35 8.75
N ALA A 125 -15.07 0.15 10.07
CA ALA A 125 -14.15 0.88 10.96
C ALA A 125 -12.66 0.54 10.73
N LYS A 126 -12.32 -0.63 10.20
CA LYS A 126 -10.95 -0.95 9.76
C LYS A 126 -10.63 -0.25 8.44
N VAL A 127 -11.54 -0.31 7.47
CA VAL A 127 -11.45 0.37 6.18
C VAL A 127 -11.17 1.86 6.37
N ASP A 128 -11.93 2.55 7.22
CA ASP A 128 -11.74 3.99 7.50
C ASP A 128 -10.33 4.31 8.04
N ARG A 129 -9.81 3.47 8.93
CA ARG A 129 -8.45 3.63 9.49
C ARG A 129 -7.37 3.41 8.44
N ILE A 130 -7.57 2.43 7.55
CA ILE A 130 -6.65 2.14 6.45
C ILE A 130 -6.68 3.28 5.43
N ILE A 131 -7.86 3.76 5.03
CA ILE A 131 -8.04 4.93 4.17
C ILE A 131 -7.27 6.13 4.73
N LEU A 132 -7.45 6.44 6.02
CA LEU A 132 -6.78 7.58 6.64
C LEU A 132 -5.26 7.45 6.60
N SER A 133 -4.74 6.26 6.92
CA SER A 133 -3.31 5.95 6.89
C SER A 133 -2.75 6.05 5.46
N LEU A 134 -3.40 5.37 4.52
CA LEU A 134 -3.00 5.32 3.11
C LEU A 134 -3.02 6.71 2.47
N ASN A 135 -4.09 7.48 2.67
CA ASN A 135 -4.20 8.82 2.11
C ASN A 135 -3.11 9.76 2.64
N ARG A 136 -2.79 9.70 3.94
CA ARG A 136 -1.67 10.48 4.51
C ARG A 136 -0.35 10.14 3.83
N ARG A 137 -0.10 8.85 3.57
CA ARG A 137 1.13 8.37 2.93
C ARG A 137 1.17 8.77 1.45
N ILE A 138 0.07 8.60 0.71
CA ILE A 138 -0.07 9.05 -0.69
C ILE A 138 0.18 10.55 -0.80
N ARG A 139 -0.37 11.36 0.11
CA ARG A 139 -0.16 12.82 0.11
C ARG A 139 1.24 13.24 0.54
N ALA A 140 1.90 12.46 1.40
CA ALA A 140 3.28 12.69 1.80
C ALA A 140 4.29 12.21 0.73
N TYR A 141 3.87 11.26 -0.11
CA TYR A 141 4.68 10.75 -1.20
C TYR A 141 4.86 11.86 -2.25
N ASN A 142 6.10 12.32 -2.37
CA ASN A 142 6.48 13.44 -3.22
C ASN A 142 7.35 12.94 -4.37
N SER A 143 6.74 12.29 -5.35
CA SER A 143 7.36 12.05 -6.64
C SER A 143 6.91 13.15 -7.61
N LYS A 144 7.83 14.05 -7.94
CA LYS A 144 7.57 15.08 -8.95
C LYS A 144 7.36 14.37 -10.29
N ASN A 145 6.19 14.57 -10.90
CA ASN A 145 5.79 14.07 -12.23
C ASN A 145 5.37 12.60 -12.33
N MET A 146 5.15 11.90 -11.22
CA MET A 146 4.52 10.57 -11.28
C MET A 146 3.02 10.72 -11.56
N PHE A 147 2.48 9.86 -12.43
CA PHE A 147 1.04 9.75 -12.63
C PHE A 147 0.39 9.01 -11.46
N PHE A 148 -0.85 9.37 -11.14
CA PHE A 148 -1.53 8.78 -9.99
C PHE A 148 -1.78 7.28 -10.17
N GLN A 149 -2.05 6.82 -11.39
CA GLN A 149 -2.21 5.39 -11.67
C GLN A 149 -0.91 4.62 -11.39
N GLU A 150 0.26 5.17 -11.77
CA GLU A 150 1.56 4.58 -11.46
C GLU A 150 1.78 4.48 -9.95
N LEU A 151 1.39 5.51 -9.20
CA LEU A 151 1.45 5.47 -7.74
C LEU A 151 0.58 4.35 -7.15
N LEU A 152 -0.62 4.13 -7.69
CA LEU A 152 -1.48 3.04 -7.24
C LEU A 152 -0.91 1.67 -7.58
N TYR A 153 -0.31 1.51 -8.76
CA TYR A 153 0.43 0.29 -9.11
C TYR A 153 1.64 0.05 -8.18
N GLU A 154 2.38 1.09 -7.81
CA GLU A 154 3.47 0.99 -6.83
C GLU A 154 2.96 0.56 -5.44
N VAL A 155 1.78 1.06 -5.02
CA VAL A 155 1.12 0.60 -3.77
C VAL A 155 0.76 -0.87 -3.89
N CYS A 156 0.18 -1.27 -5.03
CA CYS A 156 -0.23 -2.63 -5.31
C CYS A 156 0.95 -3.59 -5.26
N ASN A 157 2.01 -3.31 -6.02
CA ASN A 157 3.24 -4.11 -6.05
C ASN A 157 3.87 -4.21 -4.66
N ALA A 158 3.99 -3.09 -3.95
CA ALA A 158 4.54 -3.09 -2.59
C ALA A 158 3.69 -3.90 -1.58
N LEU A 159 2.38 -4.00 -1.80
CA LEU A 159 1.49 -4.80 -0.97
C LEU A 159 1.65 -6.29 -1.31
N ILE A 160 1.62 -6.64 -2.59
CA ILE A 160 1.78 -8.02 -3.06
C ILE A 160 3.15 -8.56 -2.65
N ASP A 161 4.23 -7.80 -2.82
CA ASP A 161 5.58 -8.23 -2.44
C ASP A 161 5.70 -8.54 -0.93
N ARG A 162 4.96 -7.81 -0.09
CA ARG A 162 5.00 -7.98 1.38
C ARG A 162 4.09 -9.09 1.89
N GLU A 163 2.96 -9.30 1.23
CA GLU A 163 1.93 -10.29 1.61
C GLU A 163 1.79 -11.36 0.52
N LYS A 164 2.92 -11.73 -0.08
CA LYS A 164 2.98 -12.56 -1.29
C LYS A 164 2.16 -13.83 -1.18
N GLU A 165 2.28 -14.55 -0.07
CA GLU A 165 1.55 -15.81 0.16
C GLU A 165 0.02 -15.67 0.05
N ALA A 166 -0.53 -14.49 0.34
CA ALA A 166 -1.97 -14.24 0.31
C ALA A 166 -2.43 -13.50 -0.95
N LEU A 167 -1.55 -12.72 -1.59
CA LEU A 167 -1.91 -11.76 -2.63
C LEU A 167 -1.21 -11.94 -3.99
N GLU A 168 -0.35 -12.97 -4.18
CA GLU A 168 0.43 -13.19 -5.42
C GLU A 168 -0.42 -13.13 -6.71
N ASP A 169 -1.64 -13.65 -6.68
CA ASP A 169 -2.56 -13.68 -7.82
C ASP A 169 -3.78 -12.75 -7.62
N LYS A 170 -3.67 -11.75 -6.73
CA LYS A 170 -4.79 -10.87 -6.36
C LYS A 170 -4.63 -9.41 -6.78
N GLU A 171 -3.83 -9.16 -7.82
CA GLU A 171 -3.56 -7.81 -8.32
C GLU A 171 -4.85 -7.04 -8.64
N GLU A 172 -5.78 -7.68 -9.36
CA GLU A 172 -7.06 -7.06 -9.75
C GLU A 172 -7.90 -6.67 -8.52
N GLN A 173 -7.96 -7.52 -7.50
CA GLN A 173 -8.70 -7.26 -6.25
C GLN A 173 -8.05 -6.13 -5.46
N VAL A 174 -6.72 -6.05 -5.45
CA VAL A 174 -5.99 -4.96 -4.80
C VAL A 174 -6.30 -3.65 -5.51
N LEU A 175 -6.18 -3.61 -6.84
CA LEU A 175 -6.46 -2.43 -7.66
C LEU A 175 -7.92 -2.01 -7.54
N LEU A 176 -8.86 -2.96 -7.55
CA LEU A 176 -10.29 -2.70 -7.35
C LEU A 176 -10.53 -1.90 -6.06
N VAL A 177 -9.93 -2.32 -4.94
CA VAL A 177 -10.07 -1.63 -3.65
C VAL A 177 -9.41 -0.25 -3.69
N LEU A 178 -8.23 -0.11 -4.31
CA LEU A 178 -7.54 1.17 -4.43
C LEU A 178 -8.32 2.19 -5.27
N PHE A 179 -8.83 1.76 -6.44
CA PHE A 179 -9.65 2.62 -7.29
C PHE A 179 -11.02 2.91 -6.69
N TYR A 180 -11.60 1.96 -5.95
CA TYR A 180 -12.80 2.19 -5.15
C TYR A 180 -12.58 3.33 -4.15
N PHE A 181 -11.47 3.31 -3.39
CA PHE A 181 -11.11 4.39 -2.48
C PHE A 181 -10.86 5.72 -3.19
N TYR A 182 -10.26 5.70 -4.39
CA TYR A 182 -10.03 6.92 -5.16
C TYR A 182 -11.34 7.56 -5.60
N CYS A 183 -12.24 6.78 -6.20
CA CYS A 183 -13.52 7.25 -6.74
C CYS A 183 -14.48 7.70 -5.64
N HIS A 184 -14.46 7.03 -4.48
CA HIS A 184 -15.17 7.47 -3.27
C HIS A 184 -14.49 8.62 -2.54
N CYS A 185 -13.47 9.22 -3.14
CA CYS A 185 -12.78 10.39 -2.61
C CYS A 185 -12.08 10.19 -1.26
N CYS A 186 -11.80 8.93 -0.92
CA CYS A 186 -11.13 8.51 0.30
C CYS A 186 -9.62 8.79 0.23
N ILE A 187 -9.02 8.67 -0.95
CA ILE A 187 -7.60 8.90 -1.21
C ILE A 187 -7.36 9.96 -2.29
N GLY A 188 -6.14 10.52 -2.29
CA GLY A 188 -5.73 11.58 -3.22
C GLY A 188 -6.08 12.98 -2.74
N LYS A 189 -5.76 13.97 -3.57
CA LYS A 189 -6.16 15.36 -3.39
C LYS A 189 -7.66 15.49 -3.62
N LYS A 190 -8.30 16.25 -2.72
CA LYS A 190 -9.72 16.58 -2.76
C LYS A 190 -9.97 17.85 -3.59
N THR A 191 -10.97 17.82 -4.44
CA THR A 191 -11.56 18.98 -5.13
C THR A 191 -12.25 19.92 -4.13
N GLU A 192 -12.61 21.13 -4.56
CA GLU A 192 -13.35 22.06 -3.69
C GLU A 192 -14.76 21.57 -3.39
N GLU A 193 -15.41 20.89 -4.34
CA GLU A 193 -16.72 20.24 -4.15
C GLU A 193 -16.68 19.26 -2.96
N GLU A 194 -15.64 18.40 -2.92
CA GLU A 194 -15.44 17.44 -1.83
C GLU A 194 -15.21 18.10 -0.47
N LYS A 195 -14.46 19.22 -0.45
CA LYS A 195 -14.18 19.96 0.80
C LYS A 195 -15.44 20.62 1.34
N ASN A 196 -16.25 21.19 0.45
CA ASN A 196 -17.49 21.87 0.82
C ASN A 196 -18.57 20.87 1.27
N ALA A 197 -18.61 19.66 0.70
CA ALA A 197 -19.54 18.60 1.11
C ALA A 197 -19.16 17.93 2.45
N SER A 198 -17.92 18.11 2.92
CA SER A 198 -17.43 17.55 4.19
C SER A 198 -17.58 18.52 5.38
N THR A 199 -18.18 19.70 5.16
CA THR A 199 -18.39 20.76 6.17
C THR A 199 -19.86 20.82 6.55
#